data_AF-A0A1V4EVC8-F1
#
_entry.id   AF-A0A1V4EVC8-F1
#
_cell.length_a   1.000
_cell.length_b   1.000
_cell.length_c   1.000
_cell.angle_alpha   90.00
_cell.angle_beta   90.00
_cell.angle_gamma   90.00
#
_symmetry.space_group_name_H-M   'P 1'
#
loop_
_entity.id
_entity.type
_entity.pdbx_description
1 polymer ?
#
loop_
_entity_poly.entity_id
_entity_poly.type
_entity_poly.pdbx_seq_one_letter_code
_entity_poly.pdbx_strand_id
1 'polypeptide(L)'
;MILSLIATWLGFACVDSCTALVSYVKNQAFPHPLGEAEERECLLRIGRGEEDAYHKLVEHNLRLVAFIAKKFRDSGVDEDDMISLGTIGLIKAVKSFRPDAGTKFATYAARCIENESLMS
;
A
#
# COMPACT_ATOMS: atom_id res chain seq x y z
N MET A 1 19.32 38.87 -25.46
CA MET A 1 18.03 38.93 -24.73
C MET A 1 17.09 37.77 -25.09
N ILE A 2 16.78 37.52 -26.37
CA ILE A 2 15.78 36.51 -26.77
C ILE A 2 16.22 35.05 -26.50
N LEU A 3 17.50 34.72 -26.69
CA LEU A 3 18.03 33.35 -26.44
C LEU A 3 17.90 32.90 -24.97
N SER A 4 18.05 33.83 -24.02
CA SER A 4 17.93 33.53 -22.58
C SER A 4 16.49 33.18 -22.21
N LEU A 5 15.51 33.82 -22.85
CA LEU A 5 14.08 33.59 -22.57
C LEU A 5 13.62 32.23 -23.08
N ILE A 6 14.18 31.76 -24.21
CA ILE A 6 13.90 30.42 -24.78
C ILE A 6 14.48 29.32 -23.88
N ALA A 7 15.68 29.50 -23.33
CA ALA A 7 16.30 28.56 -22.40
C ALA A 7 15.51 28.43 -21.09
N THR A 8 14.98 29.54 -20.56
CA THR A 8 14.12 29.51 -19.37
C THR A 8 12.76 28.85 -19.65
N TRP A 9 12.19 29.08 -20.84
CA TRP A 9 10.93 28.43 -21.27
C TRP A 9 11.08 26.92 -21.49
N LEU A 10 12.19 26.47 -22.11
CA LEU A 10 12.49 25.04 -22.26
C LEU A 10 12.71 24.35 -20.90
N GLY A 11 13.39 25.03 -19.97
CA GLY A 11 13.58 24.51 -18.61
C GLY A 11 12.26 24.36 -17.84
N PHE A 12 11.34 25.33 -18.00
CA PHE A 12 10.03 25.29 -17.34
C PHE A 12 9.10 24.21 -17.93
N ALA A 13 9.16 23.96 -19.24
CA ALA A 13 8.41 22.87 -19.87
C ALA A 13 8.92 21.47 -19.46
N CYS A 14 10.23 21.33 -19.25
CA CYS A 14 10.84 20.08 -18.82
C CYS A 14 10.47 19.72 -17.36
N VAL A 15 10.43 20.71 -16.46
CA VAL A 15 10.03 20.47 -15.06
C VAL A 15 8.55 20.08 -14.94
N ASP A 16 7.66 20.65 -15.75
CA ASP A 16 6.22 20.33 -15.75
C ASP A 16 5.96 18.88 -16.23
N SER A 17 6.69 18.45 -17.26
CA SER A 17 6.62 17.05 -17.74
C SER A 17 7.13 16.05 -16.68
N CYS A 18 8.11 16.45 -15.87
CA CYS A 18 8.63 15.64 -14.77
C CYS A 18 7.68 15.62 -13.55
N THR A 19 7.02 16.73 -13.22
CA THR A 19 6.04 16.76 -12.12
C THR A 19 4.75 16.02 -12.47
N ALA A 20 4.34 16.02 -13.73
CA ALA A 20 3.20 15.23 -14.22
C ALA A 20 3.45 13.72 -14.15
N LEU A 21 4.68 13.26 -14.44
CA LEU A 21 5.04 11.85 -14.28
C LEU A 21 5.16 11.46 -12.79
N VAL A 22 5.74 12.33 -11.95
CA VAL A 22 5.81 12.10 -10.50
C VAL A 22 4.41 12.09 -9.87
N SER A 23 3.49 12.94 -10.33
CA SER A 23 2.10 12.94 -9.85
C SER A 23 1.33 11.71 -10.36
N TYR A 24 1.53 11.29 -11.62
CA TYR A 24 0.93 10.07 -12.17
C TYR A 24 1.39 8.81 -11.40
N VAL A 25 2.66 8.76 -11.00
CA VAL A 25 3.21 7.68 -10.15
C VAL A 25 2.67 7.76 -8.71
N LYS A 26 2.54 8.96 -8.14
CA LYS A 26 1.98 9.16 -6.79
C LYS A 26 0.45 9.00 -6.70
N ASN A 27 -0.28 9.08 -7.81
CA ASN A 27 -1.75 9.04 -7.82
C ASN A 27 -2.34 7.63 -7.93
N GLN A 28 -1.54 6.59 -7.66
CA GLN A 28 -2.08 5.30 -7.19
C GLN A 28 -2.67 5.50 -5.79
N ALA A 29 -3.78 6.23 -5.70
CA ALA A 29 -4.62 6.20 -4.50
C ALA A 29 -5.09 4.75 -4.38
N PHE A 30 -4.43 3.99 -3.50
CA PHE A 30 -4.78 2.60 -3.22
C PHE A 30 -6.30 2.48 -3.10
N PRO A 31 -6.89 1.39 -3.66
CA PRO A 31 -8.33 1.24 -3.67
C PRO A 31 -8.90 1.31 -2.26
N HIS A 32 -10.15 1.76 -2.15
CA HIS A 32 -10.83 1.80 -0.87
C HIS A 32 -10.97 0.39 -0.30
N PRO A 33 -10.95 0.20 1.03
CA PRO A 33 -11.18 -1.10 1.64
C PRO A 33 -12.46 -1.75 1.10
N LEU A 34 -12.44 -3.06 0.93
CA LEU A 34 -13.62 -3.82 0.51
C LEU A 34 -14.74 -3.69 1.54
N GLY A 35 -15.98 -3.74 1.07
CA GLY A 35 -17.14 -3.86 1.96
C GLY A 35 -17.13 -5.20 2.69
N GLU A 36 -17.81 -5.30 3.85
CA GLU A 36 -17.79 -6.53 4.67
C GLU A 36 -18.25 -7.78 3.91
N ALA A 37 -19.24 -7.65 3.02
CA ALA A 37 -19.71 -8.76 2.19
C ALA A 37 -18.67 -9.20 1.14
N GLU A 38 -18.03 -8.25 0.47
CA GLU A 38 -17.00 -8.52 -0.55
C GLU A 38 -15.71 -9.06 0.08
N GLU A 39 -15.32 -8.55 1.25
CA GLU A 39 -14.18 -9.06 2.03
C GLU A 39 -14.42 -10.52 2.39
N ARG A 40 -15.61 -10.84 2.90
CA ARG A 40 -15.99 -12.22 3.24
C ARG A 40 -15.97 -13.13 2.01
N GLU A 41 -16.48 -12.67 0.87
CA GLU A 41 -16.44 -13.42 -0.37
C GLU A 41 -14.99 -13.67 -0.82
N CYS A 42 -14.14 -12.64 -0.81
CA CYS A 42 -12.73 -12.78 -1.17
C CYS A 42 -12.03 -13.79 -0.27
N LEU A 43 -12.26 -13.75 1.05
CA LEU A 43 -11.69 -14.70 2.00
C LEU A 43 -12.13 -16.14 1.75
N LEU A 44 -13.38 -16.37 1.36
CA LEU A 44 -13.87 -17.70 0.98
C LEU A 44 -13.18 -18.22 -0.30
N ARG A 45 -13.01 -17.34 -1.29
CA ARG A 45 -12.34 -17.66 -2.56
C ARG A 45 -10.85 -17.93 -2.37
N ILE A 46 -10.18 -17.17 -1.50
CA ILE A 46 -8.80 -17.43 -1.08
C ILE A 46 -8.68 -18.82 -0.44
N GLY A 47 -9.64 -19.22 0.40
CA GLY A 47 -9.69 -20.57 0.98
C GLY A 47 -9.80 -21.70 -0.05
N ARG A 48 -10.26 -21.40 -1.27
CA ARG A 48 -10.34 -22.32 -2.41
C ARG A 48 -9.09 -22.28 -3.31
N GLY A 49 -8.13 -21.40 -3.02
CA GLY A 49 -6.91 -21.22 -3.81
C GLY A 49 -7.05 -20.27 -5.00
N GLU A 50 -8.08 -19.42 -5.02
CA GLU A 50 -8.27 -18.43 -6.10
C GLU A 50 -7.33 -17.23 -5.91
N GLU A 51 -6.33 -17.09 -6.79
CA GLU A 51 -5.28 -16.06 -6.69
C GLU A 51 -5.79 -14.63 -6.94
N ASP A 52 -6.83 -14.45 -7.75
CA ASP A 52 -7.38 -13.13 -8.02
C ASP A 52 -8.03 -12.51 -6.76
N ALA A 53 -8.70 -13.35 -5.95
CA ALA A 53 -9.24 -12.93 -4.66
C ALA A 53 -8.12 -12.57 -3.67
N TYR A 54 -7.00 -13.29 -3.72
CA TYR A 54 -5.81 -13.00 -2.93
C TYR A 54 -5.22 -11.62 -3.28
N HIS A 55 -4.95 -11.37 -4.56
CA HIS A 55 -4.43 -10.07 -5.02
C HIS A 55 -5.39 -8.93 -4.70
N LYS A 56 -6.68 -9.12 -4.97
CA LYS A 56 -7.72 -8.14 -4.65
C LYS A 56 -7.73 -7.78 -3.17
N LEU A 57 -7.69 -8.78 -2.27
CA LEU A 57 -7.71 -8.51 -0.84
C LEU A 57 -6.43 -7.79 -0.37
N VAL A 58 -5.27 -8.14 -0.91
CA VAL A 58 -4.00 -7.45 -0.61
C VAL A 58 -4.04 -5.99 -1.08
N GLU A 59 -4.38 -5.74 -2.35
CA GLU A 59 -4.40 -4.40 -2.96
C GLU A 59 -5.31 -3.41 -2.21
N HIS A 60 -6.52 -3.86 -1.84
CA HIS A 60 -7.49 -3.06 -1.09
C HIS A 60 -7.07 -2.78 0.37
N ASN A 61 -6.04 -3.45 0.88
CA ASN A 61 -5.51 -3.25 2.23
C ASN A 61 -4.12 -2.58 2.25
N LEU A 62 -3.53 -2.20 1.11
CA LEU A 62 -2.25 -1.49 1.08
C LEU A 62 -2.30 -0.11 1.79
N ARG A 63 -3.48 0.53 1.85
CA ARG A 63 -3.68 1.76 2.65
C ARG A 63 -3.37 1.55 4.13
N LEU A 64 -3.69 0.37 4.65
CA LEU A 64 -3.44 0.02 6.05
C LEU A 64 -1.94 -0.06 6.30
N VAL A 65 -1.18 -0.65 5.37
CA VAL A 65 0.29 -0.72 5.43
C VAL A 65 0.87 0.69 5.48
N ALA A 66 0.51 1.56 4.52
CA ALA A 66 1.00 2.93 4.49
C ALA A 66 0.62 3.72 5.76
N PHE A 67 -0.58 3.49 6.31
CA PHE A 67 -1.01 4.10 7.56
C PHE A 67 -0.17 3.66 8.76
N ILE A 68 0.14 2.36 8.86
CA ILE A 68 0.94 1.81 9.96
C ILE A 68 2.41 2.22 9.82
N ALA A 69 2.98 2.13 8.61
CA ALA A 69 4.37 2.52 8.33
C ALA A 69 4.65 3.98 8.75
N LYS A 70 3.68 4.89 8.56
CA LYS A 70 3.80 6.28 9.01
C LYS A 70 4.02 6.45 10.52
N LYS A 71 3.57 5.50 11.35
CA LYS A 71 3.81 5.51 12.79
C LYS A 71 5.29 5.26 13.14
N PHE A 72 6.04 4.63 12.23
CA PHE A 72 7.44 4.27 12.43
C PHE A 72 8.41 5.29 11.82
N ARG A 73 7.95 6.46 11.37
CA ARG A 73 8.83 7.50 10.77
C ARG A 73 9.95 7.96 11.70
N ASP A 74 9.72 7.94 13.01
CA ASP A 74 10.72 8.36 14.01
C ASP A 74 11.67 7.21 14.43
N SER A 75 11.52 6.01 13.85
CA SER A 75 12.38 4.85 14.15
C SER A 75 13.77 4.92 13.54
N GLY A 76 14.00 5.84 12.60
CA GLY A 76 15.27 5.98 11.87
C GLY A 76 15.42 5.04 10.66
N VAL A 77 14.41 4.20 10.38
CA VAL A 77 14.34 3.37 9.17
C VAL A 77 13.62 4.14 8.05
N ASP A 78 14.02 3.88 6.81
CA ASP A 78 13.40 4.51 5.65
C ASP A 78 11.91 4.14 5.51
N GLU A 79 11.09 5.09 5.06
CA GLU A 79 9.64 4.90 4.95
C GLU A 79 9.30 3.82 3.92
N ASP A 80 10.06 3.72 2.83
CA ASP A 80 9.85 2.72 1.78
C ASP A 80 10.22 1.30 2.25
N ASP A 81 11.24 1.17 3.11
CA ASP A 81 11.60 -0.09 3.77
C ASP A 81 10.48 -0.52 4.73
N MET A 82 9.93 0.42 5.51
CA MET A 82 8.81 0.14 6.40
C MET A 82 7.54 -0.27 5.66
N ILE A 83 7.25 0.33 4.51
CA ILE A 83 6.16 -0.08 3.62
C ILE A 83 6.40 -1.50 3.09
N SER A 84 7.63 -1.82 2.70
CA SER A 84 8.01 -3.14 2.18
C SER A 84 7.85 -4.24 3.25
N LEU A 85 8.38 -4.02 4.46
CA LEU A 85 8.21 -4.91 5.60
C LEU A 85 6.74 -5.06 5.99
N GLY A 86 6.00 -3.95 6.05
CA GLY A 86 4.57 -3.99 6.34
C GLY A 86 3.76 -4.74 5.29
N THR A 87 4.16 -4.66 4.01
CA THR A 87 3.52 -5.43 2.93
C THR A 87 3.76 -6.92 3.10
N ILE A 88 4.94 -7.35 3.55
CA ILE A 88 5.22 -8.75 3.92
C ILE A 88 4.30 -9.18 5.07
N GLY A 89 4.13 -8.35 6.10
CA GLY A 89 3.20 -8.59 7.20
C GLY A 89 1.74 -8.75 6.75
N LEU A 90 1.29 -7.90 5.82
CA LEU A 90 -0.05 -8.00 5.22
C LEU A 90 -0.22 -9.30 4.41
N ILE A 91 0.76 -9.66 3.59
CA ILE A 91 0.76 -10.91 2.81
C ILE A 91 0.64 -12.12 3.72
N LYS A 92 1.38 -12.14 4.83
CA LYS A 92 1.28 -13.19 5.85
C LYS A 92 -0.13 -13.22 6.45
N ALA A 93 -0.67 -12.06 6.81
CA ALA A 93 -2.01 -11.95 7.38
C ALA A 93 -3.08 -12.54 6.45
N VAL A 94 -3.04 -12.23 5.16
CA VAL A 94 -4.00 -12.78 4.19
C VAL A 94 -3.92 -14.31 4.12
N LYS A 95 -2.70 -14.88 4.16
CA LYS A 95 -2.50 -16.34 4.10
C LYS A 95 -2.92 -17.06 5.39
N SER A 96 -2.73 -16.43 6.55
CA SER A 96 -2.96 -17.05 7.85
C SER A 96 -4.32 -16.71 8.47
N PHE A 97 -5.08 -15.77 7.90
CA PHE A 97 -6.35 -15.34 8.49
C PHE A 97 -7.37 -16.50 8.57
N ARG A 98 -8.14 -16.45 9.64
CA ARG A 98 -9.14 -17.44 10.02
C ARG A 98 -10.40 -16.69 10.49
N PRO A 99 -11.47 -16.64 9.68
CA PRO A 99 -12.66 -15.82 9.98
C PRO A 99 -13.46 -16.33 11.19
N ASP A 100 -13.25 -17.58 11.58
CA ASP A 100 -13.81 -18.25 12.76
C ASP A 100 -13.29 -17.68 14.09
N ALA A 101 -12.20 -16.91 14.09
CA ALA A 101 -11.63 -16.29 15.28
C ALA A 101 -12.42 -15.05 15.79
N GLY A 102 -13.50 -14.64 15.11
CA GLY A 102 -14.37 -13.54 15.55
C GLY A 102 -13.74 -12.13 15.48
N THR A 103 -12.57 -11.98 14.84
CA THR A 103 -11.88 -10.70 14.67
C THR A 103 -12.01 -10.21 13.23
N LYS A 104 -12.15 -8.89 13.03
CA LYS A 104 -12.15 -8.30 11.69
C LYS A 104 -10.79 -8.50 11.03
N PHE A 105 -10.77 -8.76 9.73
CA PHE A 105 -9.53 -8.97 8.97
C PHE A 105 -8.55 -7.81 9.15
N ALA A 106 -9.01 -6.57 8.99
CA ALA A 106 -8.18 -5.37 9.17
C ALA A 106 -7.49 -5.30 10.54
N THR A 107 -8.16 -5.73 11.61
CA THR A 107 -7.58 -5.76 12.97
C THR A 107 -6.48 -6.82 13.08
N TYR A 108 -6.70 -7.99 12.52
CA TYR A 108 -5.68 -9.05 12.47
C TYR A 108 -4.49 -8.64 11.62
N ALA A 109 -4.75 -8.11 10.42
CA ALA A 109 -3.72 -7.62 9.50
C ALA A 109 -2.86 -6.53 10.13
N ALA A 110 -3.46 -5.57 10.85
CA ALA A 110 -2.71 -4.53 11.55
C ALA A 110 -1.68 -5.11 12.53
N ARG A 111 -2.07 -6.14 13.30
CA ARG A 111 -1.15 -6.80 14.25
C ARG A 111 -0.01 -7.53 13.53
N CYS A 112 -0.30 -8.18 12.40
CA CYS A 112 0.73 -8.84 11.60
C CYS A 112 1.72 -7.83 10.98
N ILE A 113 1.21 -6.70 10.49
CA ILE A 113 2.02 -5.61 9.93
C ILE A 113 2.93 -5.04 11.02
N GLU A 114 2.38 -4.67 12.17
CA GLU A 114 3.17 -4.11 13.29
C GLU A 114 4.21 -5.11 13.80
N ASN A 115 3.87 -6.40 13.90
CA ASN A 115 4.81 -7.43 14.34
C ASN A 115 5.98 -7.61 13.36
N GLU A 116 5.72 -7.57 12.05
CA GLU A 116 6.79 -7.71 11.05
C GLU A 116 7.74 -6.50 11.06
N SER A 117 7.19 -5.28 11.25
CA SER A 117 8.00 -4.05 11.36
C SER A 117 8.86 -3.98 12.62
N LEU A 118 8.49 -4.68 13.70
CA LEU A 118 9.21 -4.68 14.99
C LEU A 118 10.31 -5.75 15.10
N MET A 119 10.31 -6.76 14.22
CA MET A 119 11.28 -7.87 14.26
C MET A 119 12.54 -7.62 13.42
N SER A 120 12.67 -6.45 12.77
CA SER A 120 13.83 -6.06 11.94
C SER A 120 14.73 -5.04 12.60
#